data_AF-A0A4Z1BVV4-F1
#
_entry.id   AF-A0A4Z1BVV4-F1
#
_cell.length_a   1.000
_cell.length_b   1.000
_cell.length_c   1.000
_cell.angle_alpha   90.00
_cell.angle_beta   90.00
_cell.angle_gamma   90.00
#
_symmetry.space_group_name_H-M   'P 1'
#
loop_
_entity.id
_entity.type
_entity.pdbx_description
1 polymer ?
#
loop_
_entity_poly.entity_id
_entity_poly.type
_entity_poly.pdbx_seq_one_letter_code
_entity_poly.pdbx_strand_id
1 'polypeptide(L)' 'MTLITSLVIKLFTIILETIGTIATYTPCASYFDEPEVPEELTKIND' A
#
# COMPACT_ATOMS: atom_id res chain seq x y z
N MET A 1 8.70 -18.64 29.59
CA MET A 1 8.13 -18.79 28.23
C MET A 1 8.59 -20.12 27.67
N THR A 2 7.70 -20.96 27.14
CA THR A 2 8.03 -22.31 26.66
C THR A 2 8.47 -22.27 25.18
N LEU A 3 9.24 -23.26 24.72
CA LEU A 3 9.65 -23.35 23.30
C LEU A 3 8.46 -23.32 22.33
N ILE A 4 7.36 -23.97 22.72
CA ILE A 4 6.12 -24.02 21.94
C ILE A 4 5.48 -22.63 21.83
N THR A 5 5.41 -21.88 22.93
CA THR A 5 4.86 -20.52 22.90
C THR A 5 5.72 -19.57 22.07
N SER A 6 7.06 -19.71 22.09
CA SER A 6 7.94 -18.92 21.24
C SER A 6 7.79 -19.23 19.75
N LEU A 7 7.58 -20.50 19.38
CA LEU A 7 7.33 -20.92 18.00
C LEU A 7 5.99 -20.39 17.45
N VAL A 8 4.93 -20.48 18.26
CA VAL A 8 3.61 -19.96 17.89
C VAL A 8 3.66 -18.45 17.70
N ILE A 9 4.28 -17.71 18.63
CA ILE A 9 4.42 -16.26 18.50
C ILE A 9 5.21 -15.90 17.23
N LYS A 10 6.31 -16.61 16.94
CA LYS A 10 7.11 -16.41 15.71
C LYS A 10 6.31 -16.62 14.43
N LEU A 11 5.44 -17.63 14.39
CA LEU A 11 4.59 -17.89 13.24
C LEU A 11 3.65 -16.71 12.99
N PHE A 12 3.01 -16.20 14.03
CA PHE A 12 2.11 -15.05 13.90
C PHE A 12 2.85 -13.78 13.50
N THR A 13 4.04 -13.50 14.03
CA THR A 13 4.81 -12.31 13.61
C THR A 13 5.14 -12.35 12.12
N ILE A 14 5.55 -13.50 11.57
CA ILE A 14 5.83 -13.63 10.13
C ILE A 14 4.59 -13.34 9.29
N ILE A 15 3.43 -13.86 9.70
CA ILE A 15 2.16 -13.64 8.99
C ILE A 15 1.77 -12.15 9.01
N LEU A 16 1.80 -11.53 10.19
CA LEU A 16 1.46 -10.12 10.39
C LEU A 16 2.43 -9.18 9.67
N GLU A 17 3.72 -9.50 9.66
CA GLU A 17 4.75 -8.75 8.93
C GLU A 17 4.50 -8.79 7.42
N THR A 18 4.23 -9.99 6.88
CA THR A 18 3.93 -10.16 5.45
C THR A 18 2.68 -9.37 5.04
N ILE A 19 1.62 -9.42 5.84
CA ILE A 19 0.38 -8.66 5.58
C ILE A 19 0.65 -7.15 5.65
N GLY A 20 1.43 -6.70 6.64
CA GLY A 20 1.82 -5.30 6.78
C GLY A 20 2.62 -4.78 5.57
N THR A 21 3.57 -5.57 5.06
CA THR A 21 4.35 -5.24 3.87
C THR A 21 3.49 -5.17 2.61
N ILE A 22 2.48 -6.04 2.47
CA ILE A 22 1.56 -5.98 1.33
C ILE A 22 0.61 -4.78 1.46
N ALA A 23 0.15 -4.47 2.67
CA ALA A 23 -0.72 -3.32 2.94
C ALA A 23 -0.02 -1.96 2.71
N THR A 24 1.32 -1.91 2.78
CA THR A 24 2.08 -0.72 2.38
C THR A 24 2.12 -0.47 0.87
N TYR A 25 1.70 -1.43 0.03
CA TYR A 25 1.50 -1.16 -1.39
C TYR A 25 0.22 -0.34 -1.56
N THR A 26 0.38 0.96 -1.76
CA THR A 26 -0.70 1.93 -1.95
C THR A 26 -1.52 1.54 -3.19
N PRO A 27 -2.80 1.11 -3.05
CA PRO A 27 -3.62 0.74 -4.21
C PRO A 27 -3.94 1.94 -5.11
N CYS A 28 -3.78 3.16 -4.57
CA CYS A 28 -4.01 4.42 -5.27
C CYS A 28 -2.76 4.96 -6.00
N ALA A 29 -1.63 4.25 -5.98
CA ALA A 29 -0.40 4.72 -6.64
C ALA A 29 -0.57 4.90 -8.16
N SER A 30 -1.50 4.16 -8.78
CA SER A 30 -1.80 4.27 -10.22
C SER A 30 -2.98 5.21 -10.53
N TYR A 31 -3.66 5.76 -9.53
CA TYR A 31 -4.85 6.61 -9.70
C TYR A 31 -4.56 8.10 -9.47
N PHE A 32 -3.35 8.47 -9.05
CA PHE A 32 -2.98 9.85 -8.75
C PHE A 32 -2.03 10.49 -9.78
N ASP A 33 -1.52 9.70 -10.73
CA ASP A 33 -0.88 10.21 -11.94
C ASP A 33 -1.95 10.50 -13.00
N GLU A 34 -2.95 11.28 -12.62
CA GLU A 34 -3.91 11.82 -13.59
C GLU A 34 -3.13 12.77 -14.51
N PRO A 35 -3.24 12.64 -15.85
CA PRO A 35 -2.52 13.51 -16.75
C PRO A 35 -2.84 14.98 -16.44
N GLU A 36 -1.80 15.81 -16.40
CA GLU A 36 -1.92 17.27 -16.25
C GLU A 36 -3.13 17.77 -17.05
N VAL A 37 -3.98 18.55 -16.35
CA VAL A 37 -5.25 19.15 -16.78
C VAL A 37 -5.51 19.02 -18.30
N PRO A 38 -6.57 18.32 -18.72
CA PRO A 38 -6.84 18.09 -20.14
C PRO A 38 -6.87 19.41 -20.90
N GLU A 39 -6.21 19.45 -22.07
CA GLU A 39 -6.02 20.67 -22.88
C GLU A 39 -7.33 21.44 -23.16
N GLU A 40 -8.45 20.73 -23.15
CA GLU A 40 -9.82 21.25 -23.31
C GLU A 40 -10.18 22.30 -22.23
N LEU A 41 -9.60 22.22 -21.03
CA LEU A 41 -9.80 23.17 -19.93
C LEU A 41 -8.79 24.33 -19.94
N THR A 42 -7.62 24.14 -20.57
CA THR A 42 -6.56 25.16 -20.65
C THR A 42 -6.87 26.25 -21.70
N LYS A 43 -7.71 25.93 -22.69
CA LYS A 43 -8.06 26.80 -23.83
C LYS A 43 -9.23 27.77 -23.57
N ILE A 44 -9.81 27.78 -22.35
CA ILE A 44 -11.01 28.59 -22.04
C ILE A 44 -10.67 30.05 -21.66
N ASN A 45 -9.39 30.42 -21.56
CA ASN A 45 -8.94 31.76 -21.12
C ASN A 45 -8.13 32.55 -22.17
N ASP A 46 -8.43 32.44 -23.47
CA ASP A 46 -7.95 33.39 -24.51
C ASP A 46 -9.15 34.04 -25.23
#